data_AF-A0A9N7Z2P8-F1
#
_entry.id   AF-A0A9N7Z2P8-F1
#
_cell.length_a   1.000
_cell.length_b   1.000
_cell.length_c   1.000
_cell.angle_alpha   90.00
_cell.angle_beta   90.00
_cell.angle_gamma   90.00
#
_symmetry.space_group_name_H-M   'P 1'
#
loop_
_entity.id
_entity.type
_entity.pdbx_description
1 polymer ?
#
loop_
_entity_poly.entity_id
_entity_poly.type
_entity_poly.pdbx_seq_one_letter_code
_entity_poly.pdbx_strand_id
1 'polypeptide(L)'
;MSSQKGNVSRSRAQKHQNAIAYKNNKYGATAQVKVANSKIHDGLCLHCKGVLEWKVKYSKYKSLTQPRKCVKCFQKTVKDAYHILCKPCSLELEICCKCGKKEDIVVP
;
A
#
# COMPACT_ATOMS: atom_id res chain seq x y z
N MET A 1 -27.53 -15.84 23.98
CA MET A 1 -26.64 -15.03 23.12
C MET A 1 -26.34 -15.86 21.87
N SER A 2 -26.85 -15.47 20.70
CA SER A 2 -26.66 -16.22 19.45
C SER A 2 -25.20 -16.18 18.99
N SER A 3 -24.60 -17.34 18.78
CA SER A 3 -23.24 -17.56 18.27
C SER A 3 -23.20 -17.78 16.76
N GLN A 4 -24.31 -17.52 16.06
CA GLN A 4 -24.38 -17.72 14.61
C GLN A 4 -23.52 -16.67 13.89
N LYS A 5 -22.44 -17.11 13.24
CA LYS A 5 -21.68 -16.29 12.28
C LYS A 5 -22.66 -15.83 11.20
N GLY A 6 -22.95 -14.53 11.17
CA GLY A 6 -23.92 -13.93 10.26
C GLY A 6 -23.69 -14.38 8.81
N ASN A 7 -24.80 -14.67 8.12
CA ASN A 7 -24.90 -15.19 6.75
C ASN A 7 -23.74 -14.75 5.84
N VAL A 8 -22.72 -15.62 5.73
CA VAL A 8 -21.40 -15.28 5.14
C VAL A 8 -21.49 -15.12 3.61
N SER A 9 -22.56 -15.64 3.01
CA SER A 9 -22.92 -15.49 1.59
C SER A 9 -24.11 -14.54 1.44
N ARG A 10 -23.88 -13.38 0.82
CA ARG A 10 -24.97 -12.47 0.44
C ARG A 10 -25.72 -13.05 -0.76
N SER A 11 -27.03 -13.23 -0.65
CA SER A 11 -27.88 -13.70 -1.75
C SER A 11 -28.15 -12.64 -2.82
N ARG A 12 -28.03 -11.35 -2.47
CA ARG A 12 -28.30 -10.22 -3.36
C ARG A 12 -27.11 -9.25 -3.39
N ALA A 13 -26.89 -8.65 -4.56
CA ALA A 13 -25.94 -7.55 -4.73
C ALA A 13 -26.30 -6.34 -3.85
N GLN A 14 -25.30 -5.50 -3.58
CA GLN A 14 -25.48 -4.27 -2.80
C GLN A 14 -26.53 -3.37 -3.45
N LYS A 15 -27.57 -2.97 -2.70
CA LYS A 15 -28.69 -2.16 -3.20
C LYS A 15 -28.25 -0.83 -3.82
N HIS A 16 -27.20 -0.23 -3.24
CA HIS A 16 -26.63 1.04 -3.70
C HIS A 16 -25.24 0.77 -4.27
N GLN A 17 -25.15 0.68 -5.59
CA GLN A 17 -23.90 0.52 -6.32
C GLN A 17 -23.41 1.88 -6.83
N ASN A 18 -22.09 2.06 -6.89
CA ASN A 18 -21.51 3.26 -7.48
C ASN A 18 -21.64 3.21 -9.00
N ALA A 19 -22.20 4.24 -9.61
CA ALA A 19 -22.28 4.36 -11.08
C ALA A 19 -20.91 4.64 -11.73
N ILE A 20 -20.00 5.28 -10.99
CA ILE A 20 -18.65 5.62 -11.44
C ILE A 20 -17.61 5.21 -10.40
N ALA A 21 -16.44 4.79 -10.88
CA ALA A 21 -15.31 4.51 -10.00
C ALA A 21 -14.83 5.78 -9.29
N TYR A 22 -14.40 5.64 -8.03
CA TYR A 22 -13.76 6.73 -7.29
C TYR A 22 -12.45 7.16 -7.99
N LYS A 23 -12.27 8.47 -8.14
CA LYS A 23 -11.05 9.10 -8.64
C LYS A 23 -10.59 10.16 -7.64
N ASN A 24 -9.36 10.05 -7.15
CA ASN A 24 -8.81 10.99 -6.17
C ASN A 24 -8.55 12.40 -6.72
N ASN A 25 -8.55 12.55 -8.04
CA ASN A 25 -8.32 13.81 -8.76
C ASN A 25 -9.58 14.37 -9.43
N LYS A 26 -10.78 13.84 -9.10
CA LYS A 26 -12.05 14.19 -9.79
C LYS A 26 -12.32 15.70 -9.82
N TYR A 27 -11.99 16.43 -8.75
CA TYR A 27 -12.25 17.87 -8.61
C TYR A 27 -10.95 18.69 -8.57
N GLY A 28 -9.91 18.19 -9.24
CA GLY A 28 -8.56 18.73 -9.16
C GLY A 28 -7.70 17.97 -8.14
N ALA A 29 -6.43 17.75 -8.49
CA ALA A 29 -5.46 17.09 -7.63
C ALA A 29 -4.64 18.12 -6.86
N THR A 30 -4.66 18.05 -5.54
CA THR A 30 -3.71 18.79 -4.70
C THR A 30 -2.28 18.33 -5.00
N ALA A 31 -1.28 19.15 -4.65
CA ALA A 31 0.13 18.78 -4.83
C ALA A 31 0.46 17.41 -4.19
N GLN A 32 -0.10 17.13 -3.01
CA GLN A 32 0.04 15.85 -2.31
C GLN A 32 -0.54 14.68 -3.10
N VAL A 33 -1.72 14.84 -3.69
CA VAL A 33 -2.36 13.80 -4.52
C VAL A 33 -1.56 13.56 -5.80
N LYS A 34 -1.02 14.60 -6.43
CA LYS A 34 -0.14 14.46 -7.60
C LYS A 34 1.11 13.65 -7.27
N VAL A 35 1.80 14.00 -6.18
CA VAL A 35 2.99 13.27 -5.71
C VAL A 35 2.67 11.82 -5.33
N ALA A 36 1.51 11.56 -4.71
CA ALA A 36 1.09 10.21 -4.39
C ALA A 36 0.79 9.38 -5.66
N ASN A 37 0.12 9.97 -6.65
CA ASN A 37 -0.21 9.31 -7.93
C ASN A 37 1.02 9.02 -8.80
N SER A 38 2.06 9.87 -8.74
CA SER A 38 3.31 9.64 -9.48
C SER A 38 4.30 8.73 -8.75
N LYS A 39 3.97 8.27 -7.53
CA LYS A 39 4.89 7.48 -6.73
C LYS A 39 4.99 6.06 -7.28
N ILE A 40 6.19 5.69 -7.71
CA ILE A 40 6.51 4.31 -8.09
C ILE A 40 6.78 3.50 -6.81
N HIS A 41 6.15 2.33 -6.73
CA HIS A 41 6.20 1.42 -5.58
C HIS A 41 7.07 0.18 -5.90
N ASP A 42 8.39 0.36 -5.81
CA ASP A 42 9.40 -0.67 -6.13
C ASP A 42 9.79 -1.53 -4.92
N GLY A 43 10.34 -2.72 -5.18
CA GLY A 43 10.89 -3.58 -4.11
C GLY A 43 9.82 -4.16 -3.19
N LEU A 44 8.60 -4.33 -3.71
CA LEU A 44 7.45 -4.88 -3.02
C LEU A 44 6.94 -6.14 -3.72
N CYS A 45 6.37 -7.07 -2.95
CA CYS A 45 5.59 -8.16 -3.52
C CYS A 45 4.28 -7.62 -4.13
N LEU A 46 3.69 -8.38 -5.06
CA LEU A 46 2.44 -8.05 -5.75
C LEU A 46 1.32 -7.62 -4.79
N HIS A 47 1.14 -8.37 -3.71
CA HIS A 47 0.13 -8.07 -2.70
C HIS A 47 0.38 -6.70 -2.02
N CYS A 48 1.61 -6.44 -1.60
CA CYS A 48 1.95 -5.18 -0.94
C CYS A 48 1.86 -3.98 -1.88
N LYS A 49 2.24 -4.15 -3.14
CA LYS A 49 2.08 -3.14 -4.20
C LYS A 49 0.61 -2.76 -4.36
N GLY A 50 -0.28 -3.74 -4.51
CA GLY A 50 -1.72 -3.50 -4.60
C GLY A 50 -2.31 -2.78 -3.38
N VAL A 51 -1.83 -3.08 -2.17
CA VAL A 51 -2.24 -2.36 -0.95
C VAL A 51 -1.84 -0.88 -0.99
N LEU A 52 -0.65 -0.55 -1.49
CA LEU A 52 -0.20 0.85 -1.59
C LEU A 52 -0.91 1.60 -2.73
N GLU A 53 -1.04 0.98 -3.89
CA GLU A 53 -1.80 1.53 -5.02
C GLU A 53 -3.26 1.80 -4.64
N TRP A 54 -3.88 0.90 -3.88
CA TRP A 54 -5.22 1.13 -3.32
C TRP A 54 -5.25 2.34 -2.38
N LYS A 55 -4.25 2.50 -1.51
CA LYS A 55 -4.16 3.68 -0.63
C LYS A 55 -4.02 4.96 -1.45
N VAL A 56 -3.22 4.97 -2.51
CA VAL A 56 -3.09 6.11 -3.43
C VAL A 56 -4.42 6.40 -4.11
N LYS A 57 -5.04 5.39 -4.72
CA LYS A 57 -6.32 5.47 -5.45
C LYS A 57 -7.44 6.07 -4.59
N TYR A 58 -7.50 5.72 -3.31
CA TYR A 58 -8.55 6.17 -2.39
C TYR A 58 -8.13 7.33 -1.46
N SER A 59 -7.05 8.05 -1.77
CA SER A 59 -6.57 9.22 -1.00
C SER A 59 -6.24 8.90 0.48
N LYS A 60 -5.84 7.65 0.76
CA LYS A 60 -5.47 7.16 2.10
C LYS A 60 -3.96 7.01 2.28
N TYR A 61 -3.17 7.38 1.27
CA TYR A 61 -1.72 7.33 1.32
C TYR A 61 -1.16 8.51 2.13
N LYS A 62 -0.34 8.21 3.13
CA LYS A 62 0.35 9.22 3.94
C LYS A 62 1.86 9.10 3.70
N SER A 63 2.48 10.18 3.23
CA SER A 63 3.94 10.25 3.09
C SER A 63 4.62 10.30 4.46
N LEU A 64 5.92 9.98 4.47
CA LEU A 64 6.76 10.20 5.64
C LEU A 64 7.31 11.61 5.62
N THR A 65 7.30 12.28 6.77
CA THR A 65 7.99 13.55 6.99
C THR A 65 9.47 13.33 7.33
N GLN A 66 9.78 12.23 8.03
CA GLN A 66 11.13 11.84 8.42
C GLN A 66 11.40 10.37 8.08
N PRO A 67 12.65 10.00 7.75
CA PRO A 67 13.03 8.61 7.53
C PRO A 67 12.79 7.73 8.76
N ARG A 68 12.34 6.50 8.54
CA ARG A 68 12.14 5.50 9.59
C ARG A 68 13.37 4.60 9.76
N LYS A 69 13.46 3.97 10.93
CA LYS A 69 14.47 2.95 11.23
C LYS A 69 14.17 1.67 10.46
N CYS A 70 15.16 1.12 9.78
CA CYS A 70 15.07 -0.16 9.11
C CYS A 70 15.09 -1.32 10.13
N VAL A 71 14.28 -2.36 9.90
CA VAL A 71 14.25 -3.55 10.78
C VAL A 71 15.50 -4.43 10.66
N LYS A 72 16.26 -4.36 9.55
CA LYS A 72 17.44 -5.20 9.32
C LYS A 72 18.75 -4.52 9.67
N CYS A 73 19.04 -3.36 9.08
CA CYS A 73 20.28 -2.64 9.36
C CYS A 73 20.19 -1.70 10.58
N PHE A 74 19.00 -1.51 11.16
CA PHE A 74 18.76 -0.64 12.31
C PHE A 74 19.14 0.84 12.11
N GLN A 75 19.46 1.26 10.89
CA GLN A 75 19.73 2.66 10.55
C GLN A 75 18.45 3.39 10.13
N LYS A 76 18.40 4.72 10.26
CA LYS A 76 17.28 5.58 9.81
C LYS A 76 17.30 5.81 8.30
N THR A 77 17.21 4.74 7.52
CA THR A 77 17.40 4.76 6.06
C THR A 77 16.13 4.53 5.25
N VAL A 78 14.99 4.25 5.90
CA VAL A 78 13.72 3.99 5.22
C VAL A 78 13.04 5.30 4.85
N LYS A 79 13.10 5.66 3.56
CA LYS A 79 12.52 6.91 3.03
C LYS A 79 11.09 6.75 2.50
N ASP A 80 10.72 5.54 2.07
CA ASP A 80 9.41 5.27 1.50
C ASP A 80 8.37 4.96 2.58
N ALA A 81 7.16 5.53 2.43
CA ALA A 81 6.10 5.33 3.40
C ALA A 81 5.61 3.88 3.38
N TYR A 82 5.22 3.38 4.57
CA TYR A 82 4.76 2.01 4.79
C TYR A 82 5.81 0.92 4.56
N HIS A 83 7.07 1.28 4.32
CA HIS A 83 8.17 0.32 4.25
C HIS A 83 8.72 0.09 5.68
N ILE A 84 9.10 -1.15 5.96
CA ILE A 84 9.77 -1.55 7.21
C ILE A 84 11.27 -1.82 7.00
N LEU A 85 11.66 -2.01 5.74
CA LEU A 85 13.04 -2.26 5.32
C LEU A 85 13.55 -1.15 4.42
N CYS A 86 14.87 -1.00 4.45
CA CYS A 86 15.59 -0.18 3.51
C CYS A 86 15.72 -0.90 2.16
N LYS A 87 15.77 -0.16 1.05
CA LYS A 87 15.99 -0.75 -0.29
C LYS A 87 17.25 -1.64 -0.37
N PRO A 88 18.44 -1.23 0.15
CA PRO A 88 19.61 -2.11 0.09
C PRO A 88 19.40 -3.43 0.86
N CYS A 89 18.81 -3.34 2.05
CA CYS A 89 18.47 -4.50 2.87
C CYS A 89 17.50 -5.47 2.18
N SER A 90 16.59 -4.92 1.36
CA SER A 90 15.60 -5.70 0.60
C SER A 90 16.25 -6.41 -0.58
N LEU A 91 17.20 -5.76 -1.26
CA LEU A 91 17.97 -6.33 -2.37
C LEU A 91 18.93 -7.43 -1.91
N GLU A 92 19.69 -7.20 -0.84
CA GLU A 92 20.65 -8.18 -0.30
C GLU A 92 19.97 -9.47 0.19
N LEU A 93 18.77 -9.35 0.75
CA LEU A 93 18.04 -10.46 1.36
C LEU A 93 16.91 -11.01 0.48
N GLU A 94 16.66 -10.38 -0.67
CA GLU A 94 15.57 -10.69 -1.60
C GLU A 94 14.21 -10.78 -0.90
N ILE A 95 13.89 -9.78 -0.08
CA ILE A 95 12.62 -9.70 0.67
C ILE A 95 11.86 -8.42 0.38
N CYS A 96 10.53 -8.48 0.43
CA CYS A 96 9.66 -7.33 0.23
C CYS A 96 9.89 -6.22 1.28
N CYS A 97 10.03 -4.96 0.82
CA CYS A 97 10.32 -3.83 1.71
C CYS A 97 9.23 -3.54 2.76
N LYS A 98 7.99 -4.00 2.55
CA LYS A 98 6.82 -3.72 3.41
C LYS A 98 6.44 -4.87 4.34
N CYS A 99 6.45 -6.12 3.87
CA CYS A 99 6.08 -7.27 4.71
C CYS A 99 7.28 -8.10 5.17
N GLY A 100 8.47 -7.91 4.59
CA GLY A 100 9.68 -8.66 4.96
C GLY A 100 9.64 -10.15 4.60
N LYS A 101 8.67 -10.58 3.79
CA LYS A 101 8.55 -11.96 3.29
C LYS A 101 9.36 -12.14 1.99
N LYS A 102 9.87 -13.37 1.80
CA LYS A 102 10.43 -13.85 0.53
C LYS A 102 9.26 -14.30 -0.35
N GLU A 103 8.77 -13.39 -1.17
CA GLU A 103 7.76 -13.61 -2.21
C GLU A 103 8.32 -12.96 -3.48
N ASP A 104 7.83 -13.35 -4.66
CA ASP A 104 8.26 -12.74 -5.92
C ASP A 104 8.14 -11.21 -5.85
N ILE A 105 9.29 -10.56 -5.79
CA ILE A 105 9.39 -9.12 -5.72
C ILE A 105 9.16 -8.62 -7.14
N VAL A 106 8.19 -7.73 -7.30
CA VAL A 106 7.97 -7.06 -8.57
C VAL A 106 9.14 -6.09 -8.74
N VAL A 107 10.16 -6.53 -9.47
CA VAL A 107 11.21 -5.65 -9.97
C VAL A 107 10.60 -4.85 -11.14
N PRO A 108 10.68 -3.51 -11.14
CA PRO A 108 10.17 -2.67 -12.22
C PRO A 108 10.83 -2.97 -13.58
#